data_AF-A0A2T7PGQ7-F1
#
_entry.id   AF-A0A2T7PGQ7-F1
#
_cell.length_a   1.000
_cell.length_b   1.000
_cell.length_c   1.000
_cell.angle_alpha   90.00
_cell.angle_beta   90.00
_cell.angle_gamma   90.00
#
_symmetry.space_group_name_H-M   'P 1'
#
loop_
_entity.id
_entity.type
_entity.pdbx_description
1 polymer ?
#
loop_
_entity_poly.entity_id
_entity_poly.type
_entity_poly.pdbx_seq_one_letter_code
_entity_poly.pdbx_strand_id
1 'polypeptide(L)'
;MNRTHREILQRHSYTLTTRLTLDENFIRLCEAMSLITPAMKISIMAEKSDSEKTSRLLDYLRRGGPNTFRTFVYVLQQTERGWLACKLNNAVEIANAEGEMSPERTAKLQQCRQEITIIPLDTIWDEVDHIFSPDEEVQIKKTERRLFICAKLTITPIYRTQSSNEMKMATLLYILSSKSDMAFDHLVRALRTVKPELAGRLEHGAHEEERRPENQEISNTPITDSTEDEELVHRPEKVLEAARIQRISTELLRFSHAEIMNTRQ
;
A
#
# COMPACT_ATOMS: atom_id res chain seq x y z
N MET A 1 -14.59 9.80 -6.83
CA MET A 1 -13.39 9.56 -6.02
C MET A 1 -12.72 8.29 -6.53
N ASN A 2 -11.38 8.20 -6.54
CA ASN A 2 -10.68 6.99 -7.02
C ASN A 2 -10.78 5.82 -6.01
N ARG A 3 -10.37 4.61 -6.45
CA ARG A 3 -10.42 3.39 -5.62
C ARG A 3 -9.56 3.50 -4.36
N THR A 4 -8.33 3.98 -4.50
CA THR A 4 -7.38 4.14 -3.38
C THR A 4 -7.94 5.03 -2.27
N HIS A 5 -8.53 6.17 -2.61
CA HIS A 5 -9.16 7.08 -1.65
C HIS A 5 -10.35 6.42 -0.92
N ARG A 6 -11.18 5.64 -1.64
CA ARG A 6 -12.28 4.87 -1.02
C ARG A 6 -11.76 3.84 -0.02
N GLU A 7 -10.73 3.09 -0.40
CA GLU A 7 -10.10 2.09 0.46
C GLU A 7 -9.47 2.74 1.71
N ILE A 8 -8.83 3.89 1.56
CA ILE A 8 -8.27 4.65 2.69
C ILE A 8 -9.38 5.08 3.65
N LEU A 9 -10.49 5.66 3.15
CA LEU A 9 -11.62 6.03 4.01
C LEU A 9 -12.23 4.82 4.73
N GLN A 10 -12.35 3.68 4.04
CA GLN A 10 -12.85 2.45 4.64
C GLN A 10 -11.91 1.92 5.72
N ARG A 11 -10.61 1.91 5.47
CA ARG A 11 -9.58 1.48 6.42
C ARG A 11 -9.54 2.36 7.66
N HIS A 12 -9.77 3.65 7.50
CA HIS A 12 -9.78 4.61 8.60
C HIS A 12 -11.17 4.85 9.20
N SER A 13 -12.21 4.13 8.75
CA SER A 13 -13.60 4.33 9.18
C SER A 13 -13.75 4.27 10.69
N TYR A 14 -13.21 3.26 11.36
CA TYR A 14 -13.24 3.14 12.83
C TYR A 14 -12.56 4.31 13.55
N THR A 15 -11.38 4.75 13.06
CA THR A 15 -10.72 5.92 13.65
C THR A 15 -11.58 7.17 13.47
N LEU A 16 -12.16 7.35 12.28
CA LEU A 16 -12.98 8.50 11.96
C LEU A 16 -14.25 8.49 12.82
N THR A 17 -14.99 7.39 12.90
CA THR A 17 -16.23 7.32 13.70
C THR A 17 -16.01 7.49 15.20
N THR A 18 -14.83 7.14 15.72
CA THR A 18 -14.50 7.29 17.15
C THR A 18 -13.86 8.63 17.52
N ARG A 19 -13.25 9.33 16.56
CA ARG A 19 -12.42 10.52 16.83
C ARG A 19 -12.90 11.78 16.11
N LEU A 20 -13.83 11.66 15.17
CA LEU A 20 -14.44 12.79 14.47
C LEU A 20 -15.78 13.11 15.13
N THR A 21 -15.85 14.26 15.78
CA THR A 21 -17.12 14.86 16.22
C THR A 21 -17.69 15.70 15.09
N LEU A 22 -18.98 15.66 14.82
CA LEU A 22 -19.58 16.47 13.75
C LEU A 22 -20.34 17.65 14.35
N ASP A 23 -19.59 18.64 14.85
CA ASP A 23 -20.17 19.90 15.31
C ASP A 23 -20.73 20.75 14.15
N GLU A 24 -21.53 21.76 14.50
CA GLU A 24 -22.20 22.61 13.53
C GLU A 24 -21.22 23.38 12.63
N ASN A 25 -20.04 23.77 13.14
CA ASN A 25 -19.03 24.47 12.35
C ASN A 25 -18.43 23.54 11.29
N PHE A 26 -18.12 22.30 11.65
CA PHE A 26 -17.61 21.30 10.73
C PHE A 26 -18.64 20.97 9.64
N ILE A 27 -19.91 20.81 10.01
CA ILE A 27 -20.99 20.51 9.06
C ILE A 27 -21.25 21.69 8.12
N ARG A 28 -21.26 22.93 8.63
CA ARG A 28 -21.34 24.13 7.80
C ARG A 28 -20.18 24.24 6.82
N LEU A 29 -18.97 23.90 7.25
CA LEU A 29 -17.80 23.90 6.37
C LEU A 29 -17.91 22.81 5.30
N CYS A 30 -18.41 21.63 5.64
CA CYS A 30 -18.69 20.58 4.66
C CYS A 30 -19.71 21.04 3.60
N GLU A 31 -20.77 21.73 4.02
CA GLU A 31 -21.80 22.27 3.12
C GLU A 31 -21.22 23.38 2.23
N ALA A 32 -20.46 24.32 2.80
CA ALA A 32 -19.81 25.41 2.05
C ALA A 32 -18.83 24.89 0.99
N MET A 33 -18.12 23.81 1.29
CA MET A 33 -17.19 23.16 0.36
C MET A 33 -17.87 22.18 -0.61
N SER A 34 -19.21 22.15 -0.65
CA SER A 34 -20.00 21.24 -1.48
C SER A 34 -19.68 19.75 -1.28
N LEU A 35 -19.25 19.37 -0.08
CA LEU A 35 -19.05 17.95 0.29
C LEU A 35 -20.38 17.24 0.56
N ILE A 36 -21.35 17.98 1.09
CA ILE A 36 -22.68 17.50 1.43
C ILE A 36 -23.72 18.50 0.92
N THR A 37 -24.90 18.01 0.57
CA THR A 37 -26.06 18.85 0.25
C THR A 37 -26.86 19.17 1.50
N PRO A 38 -27.76 20.17 1.48
CA PRO A 38 -28.66 20.45 2.60
C PRO A 38 -29.49 19.23 3.03
N ALA A 39 -29.94 18.41 2.06
CA ALA A 39 -30.67 17.17 2.34
C ALA A 39 -29.78 16.13 3.06
N MET A 40 -28.52 15.99 2.64
CA MET A 40 -27.55 15.13 3.33
C MET A 40 -27.24 15.64 4.74
N LYS A 41 -27.12 16.96 4.93
CA LYS A 41 -26.95 17.58 6.25
C LYS A 41 -28.09 17.18 7.19
N ILE A 42 -29.34 17.32 6.74
CA ILE A 42 -30.51 16.91 7.55
C ILE A 42 -30.41 15.43 7.92
N SER A 43 -30.08 14.56 6.96
CA SER A 43 -29.96 13.12 7.21
C SER A 43 -28.80 12.76 8.15
N ILE A 44 -27.67 13.47 8.08
CA ILE A 44 -26.54 13.30 9.01
C ILE A 44 -26.97 13.74 10.41
N MET A 45 -27.53 14.95 10.54
CA MET A 45 -27.87 15.54 11.84
C MET A 45 -29.04 14.83 12.54
N ALA A 46 -29.84 14.06 11.81
CA ALA A 46 -30.89 13.21 12.37
C ALA A 46 -30.37 12.00 13.17
N GLU A 47 -29.10 11.62 13.01
CA GLU A 47 -28.50 10.50 13.76
C GLU A 47 -28.25 10.85 15.24
N LYS A 48 -28.39 9.85 16.11
CA LYS A 48 -28.40 10.05 17.57
C LYS A 48 -27.00 10.23 18.15
N SER A 49 -26.02 9.51 17.62
CA SER A 49 -24.64 9.53 18.10
C SER A 49 -23.67 10.12 17.08
N ASP A 50 -22.58 10.72 17.56
CA ASP A 50 -21.54 11.27 16.66
C ASP A 50 -20.88 10.18 15.79
N SER A 51 -20.82 8.95 16.30
CA SER A 51 -20.35 7.79 15.54
C SER A 51 -21.27 7.48 14.35
N GLU A 52 -22.59 7.47 14.57
CA GLU A 52 -23.58 7.26 13.50
C GLU A 52 -23.59 8.41 12.50
N LYS A 53 -23.54 9.67 12.97
CA LYS A 53 -23.40 10.86 12.11
C LYS A 53 -22.17 10.74 11.22
N THR A 54 -21.02 10.37 11.81
CA THR A 54 -19.77 10.19 11.08
C THR A 54 -19.85 9.04 10.09
N SER A 55 -20.41 7.90 10.50
CA SER A 55 -20.61 6.76 9.61
C SER A 55 -21.43 7.17 8.38
N ARG A 56 -22.52 7.92 8.59
CA ARG A 56 -23.36 8.42 7.50
C ARG A 56 -22.64 9.43 6.61
N LEU A 57 -21.84 10.33 7.19
CA LEU A 57 -20.98 11.22 6.40
C LEU A 57 -20.01 10.43 5.51
N LEU A 58 -19.33 9.42 6.07
CA LEU A 58 -18.40 8.58 5.31
C LEU A 58 -19.10 7.82 4.18
N ASP A 59 -20.36 7.39 4.37
CA ASP A 59 -21.16 6.77 3.32
C ASP A 59 -21.39 7.71 2.14
N TYR A 60 -21.72 8.97 2.40
CA TYR A 60 -21.86 9.98 1.35
C TYR A 60 -20.53 10.28 0.66
N LEU A 61 -19.46 10.45 1.44
CA LEU A 61 -18.13 10.73 0.89
C LEU A 61 -17.67 9.61 -0.05
N ARG A 62 -17.88 8.33 0.31
CA ARG A 62 -17.53 7.15 -0.51
C ARG A 62 -18.19 7.14 -1.90
N ARG A 63 -19.40 7.68 -1.98
CA ARG A 63 -20.19 7.81 -3.21
C ARG A 63 -19.88 9.11 -3.98
N GLY A 64 -19.08 10.01 -3.40
CA GLY A 64 -18.77 11.31 -3.97
C GLY A 64 -17.87 11.31 -5.21
N GLY A 65 -17.86 12.47 -5.87
CA GLY A 65 -17.10 12.78 -7.08
C GLY A 65 -15.57 12.72 -6.93
N PRO A 66 -14.81 12.94 -8.01
CA PRO A 66 -13.35 12.76 -8.03
C PRO A 66 -12.61 13.56 -6.95
N ASN A 67 -13.10 14.75 -6.62
CA ASN A 67 -12.45 15.68 -5.67
C ASN A 67 -12.89 15.49 -4.20
N THR A 68 -13.93 14.69 -3.93
CA THR A 68 -14.54 14.58 -2.60
C THR A 68 -13.54 14.22 -1.50
N PHE A 69 -12.60 13.31 -1.76
CA PHE A 69 -11.55 12.96 -0.78
C PHE A 69 -10.68 14.16 -0.42
N ARG A 70 -10.15 14.86 -1.44
CA ARG A 70 -9.23 15.99 -1.24
C ARG A 70 -9.94 17.12 -0.51
N THR A 71 -11.17 17.42 -0.90
CA THR A 71 -11.99 18.42 -0.23
C THR A 71 -12.28 18.04 1.23
N PHE A 72 -12.56 16.76 1.52
CA PHE A 72 -12.76 16.29 2.90
C PHE A 72 -11.49 16.42 3.75
N VAL A 73 -10.34 16.03 3.20
CA VAL A 73 -9.04 16.23 3.86
C VAL A 73 -8.78 17.71 4.12
N TYR A 74 -9.06 18.58 3.15
CA TYR A 74 -8.93 20.02 3.33
C TYR A 74 -9.84 20.53 4.46
N VAL A 75 -11.11 20.12 4.50
CA VAL A 75 -12.03 20.48 5.59
C VAL A 75 -11.47 20.04 6.95
N LEU A 76 -10.92 18.82 7.05
CA LEU A 76 -10.26 18.37 8.27
C LEU A 76 -9.05 19.25 8.66
N GLN A 77 -8.25 19.72 7.70
CA GLN A 77 -7.12 20.63 7.94
C GLN A 77 -7.56 22.01 8.44
N GLN A 78 -8.71 22.51 7.97
CA GLN A 78 -9.27 23.80 8.40
C GLN A 78 -9.94 23.73 9.78
N THR A 79 -9.90 22.59 10.45
CA THR A 79 -10.44 22.41 11.80
C THR A 79 -9.33 21.98 12.75
N GLU A 80 -9.63 21.95 14.04
CA GLU A 80 -8.74 21.41 15.10
C GLU A 80 -8.37 19.92 14.89
N ARG A 81 -8.93 19.28 13.85
CA ARG A 81 -8.73 17.89 13.47
C ARG A 81 -7.71 17.70 12.36
N GLY A 82 -6.81 18.67 12.16
CA GLY A 82 -5.73 18.57 11.15
C GLY A 82 -4.86 17.31 11.28
N TRP A 83 -4.76 16.72 12.48
CA TRP A 83 -4.07 15.45 12.68
C TRP A 83 -4.75 14.26 11.94
N LEU A 84 -6.09 14.27 11.80
CA LEU A 84 -6.81 13.28 10.98
C LEU A 84 -6.49 13.46 9.50
N ALA A 85 -6.42 14.71 9.04
CA ALA A 85 -5.99 15.00 7.67
C ALA A 85 -4.57 14.51 7.40
N CYS A 86 -3.64 14.76 8.33
CA CYS A 86 -2.27 14.25 8.26
C CYS A 86 -2.25 12.72 8.19
N LYS A 87 -3.07 12.03 9.01
CA LYS A 87 -3.20 10.57 8.98
C LYS A 87 -3.69 10.06 7.63
N LEU A 88 -4.68 10.72 7.03
CA LEU A 88 -5.22 10.35 5.72
C LEU A 88 -4.23 10.63 4.56
N ASN A 89 -3.52 11.76 4.58
CA ASN A 89 -2.50 12.07 3.58
C ASN A 89 -1.32 11.10 3.64
N ASN A 90 -0.84 10.77 4.85
CA ASN A 90 0.16 9.72 5.03
C ASN A 90 -0.33 8.37 4.48
N ALA A 91 -1.61 8.04 4.66
CA ALA A 91 -2.17 6.82 4.11
C ALA A 91 -2.13 6.81 2.57
N VAL A 92 -2.40 7.96 1.93
CA VAL A 92 -2.31 8.15 0.48
C VAL A 92 -0.87 8.04 0.00
N GLU A 93 0.07 8.77 0.62
CA GLU A 93 1.49 8.75 0.24
C GLU A 93 2.04 7.34 0.27
N ILE A 94 1.76 6.62 1.36
CA ILE A 94 2.24 5.25 1.47
C ILE A 94 1.46 4.33 0.50
N ALA A 95 0.17 4.56 0.22
CA ALA A 95 -0.53 3.77 -0.79
C ALA A 95 0.03 4.00 -2.21
N ASN A 96 0.52 5.21 -2.50
CA ASN A 96 1.19 5.53 -3.74
C ASN A 96 2.62 4.95 -3.77
N ALA A 97 3.32 4.93 -2.64
CA ALA A 97 4.66 4.36 -2.51
C ALA A 97 4.66 2.83 -2.51
N GLU A 98 3.58 2.22 -2.00
CA GLU A 98 3.39 0.77 -1.97
C GLU A 98 3.24 0.20 -3.39
N GLY A 99 2.80 0.98 -4.38
CA GLY A 99 2.68 0.55 -5.78
C GLY A 99 1.68 -0.59 -5.98
N GLU A 100 1.38 -0.88 -7.24
CA GLU A 100 0.68 -2.12 -7.60
C GLU A 100 1.71 -3.26 -7.66
N MET A 101 1.33 -4.46 -7.26
CA MET A 101 2.17 -5.65 -7.40
C MET A 101 2.62 -5.78 -8.85
N SER A 102 3.90 -6.09 -9.04
CA SER A 102 4.46 -6.30 -10.37
C SER A 102 3.67 -7.39 -11.11
N PRO A 103 3.51 -7.26 -12.46
CA PRO A 103 2.82 -8.27 -13.26
C PRO A 103 3.42 -9.67 -13.11
N GLU A 104 4.74 -9.76 -12.90
CA GLU A 104 5.46 -11.01 -12.67
C GLU A 104 5.01 -11.69 -11.37
N ARG A 105 5.00 -10.97 -10.24
CA ARG A 105 4.54 -11.51 -8.95
C ARG A 105 3.05 -11.87 -8.97
N THR A 106 2.25 -11.09 -9.70
CA THR A 106 0.83 -11.40 -9.93
C THR A 106 0.67 -12.71 -10.71
N ALA A 107 1.48 -12.93 -11.74
CA ALA A 107 1.48 -14.17 -12.50
C ALA A 107 1.93 -15.37 -11.65
N LYS A 108 2.97 -15.19 -10.83
CA LYS A 108 3.46 -16.22 -9.89
C LYS A 108 2.38 -16.62 -8.87
N LEU A 109 1.64 -15.66 -8.30
CA LEU A 109 0.50 -15.95 -7.43
C LEU A 109 -0.59 -16.73 -8.17
N GLN A 110 -0.89 -16.35 -9.40
CA GLN A 110 -1.94 -17.01 -10.18
C GLN A 110 -1.55 -18.45 -10.56
N GLN A 111 -0.28 -18.69 -10.89
CA GLN A 111 0.26 -20.01 -11.17
C GLN A 111 0.18 -20.94 -9.95
N CYS A 112 0.51 -20.41 -8.77
CA CYS A 112 0.50 -21.17 -7.52
C CYS A 112 -0.88 -21.19 -6.82
N ARG A 113 -1.91 -20.58 -7.42
CA ARG A 113 -3.19 -20.30 -6.77
C ARG A 113 -3.84 -21.56 -6.18
N GLN A 114 -3.93 -22.63 -6.96
CA GLN A 114 -4.59 -23.87 -6.54
C GLN A 114 -3.92 -24.49 -5.31
N GLU A 115 -2.58 -24.47 -5.28
CA GLU A 115 -1.81 -25.00 -4.16
C GLU A 115 -1.91 -24.14 -2.91
N ILE A 116 -1.97 -22.82 -3.06
CA ILE A 116 -2.15 -21.89 -1.94
C ILE A 116 -3.57 -22.05 -1.35
N THR A 117 -4.61 -22.24 -2.17
CA THR A 117 -6.00 -22.38 -1.70
C THR A 117 -6.26 -23.62 -0.84
N ILE A 118 -5.41 -24.64 -0.94
CA ILE A 118 -5.53 -25.87 -0.13
C ILE A 118 -5.03 -25.61 1.31
N ILE A 119 -4.14 -24.63 1.51
CA ILE A 119 -3.60 -24.32 2.82
C ILE A 119 -4.73 -23.72 3.68
N PRO A 120 -4.95 -24.22 4.91
CA PRO A 120 -5.89 -23.60 5.83
C PRO A 120 -5.48 -22.16 6.10
N LEU A 121 -6.43 -21.23 5.92
CA LEU A 121 -6.18 -19.80 6.13
C LEU A 121 -5.65 -19.54 7.54
N ASP A 122 -6.17 -20.27 8.53
CA ASP A 122 -5.77 -20.15 9.94
C ASP A 122 -4.28 -20.47 10.14
N THR A 123 -3.73 -21.46 9.43
CA THR A 123 -2.31 -21.80 9.53
C THR A 123 -1.41 -20.69 9.00
N ILE A 124 -1.82 -20.03 7.91
CA ILE A 124 -1.10 -18.85 7.39
C ILE A 124 -1.25 -17.69 8.38
N TRP A 125 -2.42 -17.56 9.02
CA TRP A 125 -2.74 -16.46 9.92
C TRP A 125 -2.00 -16.54 11.24
N ASP A 126 -1.92 -17.73 11.84
CA ASP A 126 -1.17 -17.99 13.06
C ASP A 126 0.32 -17.67 12.86
N GLU A 127 0.87 -18.02 11.69
CA GLU A 127 2.26 -17.67 11.37
C GLU A 127 2.44 -16.18 11.15
N VAL A 128 1.52 -15.53 10.43
CA VAL A 128 1.55 -14.07 10.27
C VAL A 128 1.57 -13.41 11.66
N ASP A 129 0.69 -13.83 12.58
CA ASP A 129 0.66 -13.29 13.94
C ASP A 129 1.96 -13.62 14.72
N HIS A 130 2.59 -14.78 14.49
CA HIS A 130 3.86 -15.15 15.13
C HIS A 130 5.07 -14.36 14.60
N ILE A 131 5.16 -14.17 13.28
CA ILE A 131 6.17 -13.32 12.61
C ILE A 131 6.08 -11.87 13.12
N PHE A 132 4.89 -11.42 13.51
CA PHE A 132 4.64 -10.06 13.98
C PHE A 132 4.46 -9.95 15.52
N SER A 133 4.97 -10.92 16.28
CA SER A 133 4.96 -10.94 17.75
C SER A 133 5.54 -9.65 18.37
N PRO A 134 4.98 -9.13 19.49
CA PRO A 134 5.22 -7.77 19.95
C PRO A 134 6.61 -7.46 20.53
N ASP A 135 7.52 -8.42 20.68
CA ASP A 135 8.84 -8.16 21.29
C ASP A 135 9.77 -7.32 20.39
N GLU A 136 9.48 -7.17 19.09
CA GLU A 136 10.18 -6.26 18.17
C GLU A 136 9.49 -4.88 18.03
N GLU A 137 8.87 -4.38 19.11
CA GLU A 137 8.05 -3.15 19.07
C GLU A 137 8.81 -1.84 18.78
N VAL A 138 10.14 -1.85 18.62
CA VAL A 138 10.92 -0.59 18.63
C VAL A 138 11.32 -0.07 17.25
N GLN A 139 11.31 -0.85 16.16
CA GLN A 139 11.75 -0.30 14.85
C GLN A 139 11.02 -0.81 13.61
N ILE A 140 9.95 -1.60 13.75
CA ILE A 140 9.19 -2.05 12.59
C ILE A 140 8.33 -0.89 12.04
N LYS A 141 8.81 -0.34 10.93
CA LYS A 141 8.29 0.85 10.26
C LYS A 141 6.79 0.72 9.97
N LYS A 142 6.14 1.89 9.99
CA LYS A 142 4.75 2.24 9.64
C LYS A 142 4.12 1.48 8.45
N THR A 143 4.92 0.79 7.63
CA THR A 143 4.51 -0.02 6.47
C THR A 143 4.12 -1.46 6.85
N GLU A 144 4.73 -2.08 7.85
CA GLU A 144 4.50 -3.50 8.20
C GLU A 144 3.20 -3.70 9.01
N ARG A 145 2.84 -2.71 9.84
CA ARG A 145 1.47 -2.61 10.41
C ARG A 145 0.38 -2.48 9.34
N ARG A 146 0.70 -2.12 8.10
CA ARG A 146 -0.32 -1.91 7.05
C ARG A 146 -0.74 -3.21 6.41
N LEU A 147 0.11 -4.24 6.33
CA LEU A 147 -0.40 -5.55 5.96
C LEU A 147 -1.32 -6.08 7.04
N PHE A 148 -0.89 -6.00 8.30
CA PHE A 148 -1.72 -6.36 9.45
C PHE A 148 -3.06 -5.61 9.48
N ILE A 149 -3.11 -4.30 9.19
CA ILE A 149 -4.35 -3.52 9.17
C ILE A 149 -5.17 -3.76 7.88
N CYS A 150 -4.53 -3.89 6.72
CA CYS A 150 -5.22 -4.21 5.45
C CYS A 150 -5.85 -5.59 5.53
N ALA A 151 -5.10 -6.55 6.06
CA ALA A 151 -5.53 -7.90 6.24
C ALA A 151 -6.57 -7.99 7.35
N LYS A 152 -6.38 -7.38 8.52
CA LYS A 152 -7.41 -7.37 9.56
C LYS A 152 -8.70 -6.67 9.13
N LEU A 153 -8.68 -5.51 8.47
CA LEU A 153 -9.91 -4.81 8.07
C LEU A 153 -10.58 -5.35 6.79
N THR A 154 -9.84 -5.99 5.89
CA THR A 154 -10.39 -6.58 4.65
C THR A 154 -10.69 -8.08 4.79
N ILE A 155 -10.00 -8.79 5.70
CA ILE A 155 -10.18 -10.22 6.00
C ILE A 155 -11.11 -10.46 7.20
N THR A 156 -11.31 -9.51 8.13
CA THR A 156 -12.37 -9.67 9.17
C THR A 156 -13.75 -10.01 8.55
N PRO A 157 -14.18 -9.40 7.44
CA PRO A 157 -15.38 -9.86 6.72
C PRO A 157 -15.26 -11.30 6.20
N ILE A 158 -14.09 -11.71 5.68
CA ILE A 158 -13.82 -13.06 5.16
C ILE A 158 -13.89 -14.12 6.27
N TYR A 159 -13.44 -13.78 7.48
CA TYR A 159 -13.55 -14.65 8.65
C TYR A 159 -14.97 -14.78 9.17
N ARG A 160 -15.76 -13.70 9.07
CA ARG A 160 -17.16 -13.66 9.52
C ARG A 160 -18.13 -14.37 8.57
N THR A 161 -17.73 -14.63 7.32
CA THR A 161 -18.56 -15.42 6.40
C THR A 161 -18.44 -16.92 6.70
N GLN A 162 -19.56 -17.65 6.69
CA GLN A 162 -19.61 -19.12 6.73
C GLN A 162 -19.16 -19.75 5.38
N SER A 163 -18.18 -19.13 4.72
CA SER A 163 -17.64 -19.57 3.44
C SER A 163 -16.58 -20.67 3.65
N SER A 164 -16.41 -21.55 2.65
CA SER A 164 -15.36 -22.57 2.68
C SER A 164 -13.96 -21.95 2.76
N ASN A 165 -12.98 -22.69 3.28
CA ASN A 165 -11.57 -22.26 3.32
C ASN A 165 -11.07 -21.84 1.93
N GLU A 166 -11.41 -22.62 0.91
CA GLU A 166 -11.05 -22.35 -0.48
C GLU A 166 -11.57 -20.98 -0.93
N MET A 167 -12.82 -20.63 -0.62
CA MET A 167 -13.40 -19.33 -0.97
C MET A 167 -12.73 -18.18 -0.20
N LYS A 168 -12.40 -18.41 1.08
CA LYS A 168 -11.68 -17.43 1.91
C LYS A 168 -10.27 -17.18 1.37
N MET A 169 -9.53 -18.23 1.03
CA MET A 169 -8.20 -18.15 0.42
C MET A 169 -8.22 -17.54 -0.98
N ALA A 170 -9.19 -17.91 -1.82
CA ALA A 170 -9.36 -17.29 -3.13
C ALA A 170 -9.62 -15.79 -3.03
N THR A 171 -10.41 -15.37 -2.03
CA THR A 171 -10.68 -13.95 -1.76
C THR A 171 -9.42 -13.24 -1.25
N LEU A 172 -8.65 -13.88 -0.37
CA LEU A 172 -7.37 -13.36 0.11
C LEU A 172 -6.39 -13.12 -1.06
N LEU A 173 -6.22 -14.11 -1.94
CA LEU A 173 -5.33 -14.00 -3.11
C LEU A 173 -5.79 -12.92 -4.10
N TYR A 174 -7.10 -12.81 -4.32
CA TYR A 174 -7.68 -11.72 -5.10
C TYR A 174 -7.37 -10.35 -4.48
N ILE A 175 -7.46 -10.23 -3.15
CA ILE A 175 -7.08 -9.00 -2.47
C ILE A 175 -5.60 -8.74 -2.65
N LEU A 176 -4.73 -9.72 -2.35
CA LEU A 176 -3.28 -9.60 -2.41
C LEU A 176 -2.78 -9.22 -3.80
N SER A 177 -3.30 -9.81 -4.86
CA SER A 177 -2.95 -9.45 -6.26
C SER A 177 -3.27 -8.00 -6.62
N SER A 178 -4.15 -7.33 -5.85
CA SER A 178 -4.45 -5.90 -5.99
C SER A 178 -3.72 -5.01 -4.96
N LYS A 179 -2.76 -5.58 -4.23
CA LYS A 179 -1.91 -4.87 -3.27
C LYS A 179 -0.48 -4.76 -3.81
N SER A 180 0.42 -4.29 -2.96
CA SER A 180 1.82 -4.04 -3.28
C SER A 180 2.67 -5.29 -3.35
N ASP A 181 3.84 -5.15 -3.95
CA ASP A 181 4.91 -6.14 -3.92
C ASP A 181 5.29 -6.54 -2.48
N MET A 182 5.22 -5.63 -1.51
CA MET A 182 5.45 -6.03 -0.12
C MET A 182 4.41 -7.04 0.40
N ALA A 183 3.15 -6.96 -0.06
CA ALA A 183 2.11 -7.90 0.33
C ALA A 183 2.42 -9.32 -0.15
N PHE A 184 3.02 -9.43 -1.34
CA PHE A 184 3.57 -10.68 -1.84
C PHE A 184 4.70 -11.20 -0.95
N ASP A 185 5.67 -10.36 -0.60
CA ASP A 185 6.82 -10.77 0.21
C ASP A 185 6.41 -11.25 1.62
N HIS A 186 5.37 -10.67 2.20
CA HIS A 186 4.83 -11.12 3.48
C HIS A 186 4.09 -12.46 3.36
N LEU A 187 3.29 -12.67 2.30
CA LEU A 187 2.67 -13.97 2.05
C LEU A 187 3.74 -15.04 1.88
N VAL A 188 4.75 -14.76 1.06
CA VAL A 188 5.88 -15.66 0.83
C VAL A 188 6.60 -15.98 2.14
N ARG A 189 6.86 -14.98 3.00
CA ARG A 189 7.47 -15.20 4.32
C ARG A 189 6.62 -16.11 5.20
N ALA A 190 5.30 -15.93 5.25
CA ALA A 190 4.41 -16.83 5.99
C ALA A 190 4.39 -18.25 5.38
N LEU A 191 4.42 -18.35 4.04
CA LEU A 191 4.49 -19.64 3.35
C LEU A 191 5.82 -20.36 3.59
N ARG A 192 6.92 -19.68 3.92
CA ARG A 192 8.19 -20.35 4.22
C ARG A 192 8.08 -21.30 5.42
N THR A 193 7.24 -20.99 6.40
CA THR A 193 7.07 -21.85 7.58
C THR A 193 6.05 -22.95 7.33
N VAL A 194 4.98 -22.65 6.58
CA VAL A 194 3.86 -23.56 6.35
C VAL A 194 4.12 -24.52 5.18
N LYS A 195 4.70 -24.02 4.09
CA LYS A 195 4.98 -24.76 2.86
C LYS A 195 6.20 -24.18 2.12
N PRO A 196 7.43 -24.48 2.58
CA PRO A 196 8.67 -23.84 2.09
C PRO A 196 8.92 -24.03 0.59
N GLU A 197 8.57 -25.19 0.02
CA GLU A 197 8.67 -25.47 -1.42
C GLU A 197 7.83 -24.49 -2.26
N LEU A 198 6.64 -24.15 -1.76
CA LEU A 198 5.75 -23.20 -2.43
C LEU A 198 6.29 -21.77 -2.33
N ALA A 199 6.88 -21.41 -1.19
CA ALA A 199 7.56 -20.12 -1.02
C ALA A 199 8.78 -20.00 -1.95
N GLY A 200 9.59 -21.06 -2.07
CA GLY A 200 10.74 -21.13 -2.98
C GLY A 200 10.35 -20.87 -4.43
N ARG A 201 9.30 -21.55 -4.91
CA ARG A 201 8.74 -21.34 -6.27
C ARG A 201 8.18 -19.94 -6.50
N LEU A 202 7.57 -19.33 -5.47
CA LEU A 202 7.06 -17.96 -5.55
C LEU A 202 8.21 -16.93 -5.61
N GLU A 203 9.34 -17.20 -4.97
CA GLU A 203 10.51 -16.30 -5.00
C GLU A 203 11.29 -16.43 -6.31
N HIS A 204 11.70 -17.65 -6.65
CA HIS A 204 12.71 -17.93 -7.67
C HIS A 204 12.10 -18.36 -9.02
N GLY A 205 10.77 -18.61 -9.07
CA GLY A 205 10.12 -19.19 -10.23
C GLY A 205 10.41 -20.68 -10.37
N ALA A 206 9.56 -21.41 -11.10
CA ALA A 206 9.62 -22.87 -11.23
C ALA A 206 10.91 -23.41 -11.91
N HIS A 207 11.78 -22.54 -12.44
CA HIS A 207 12.93 -22.92 -13.26
C HIS A 207 14.28 -22.92 -12.53
N GLU A 208 14.37 -22.49 -11.27
CA GLU A 208 15.65 -22.47 -10.53
C GLU A 208 15.86 -23.67 -9.59
N GLU A 209 14.81 -24.40 -9.19
CA GLU A 209 14.95 -25.59 -8.33
C GLU A 209 15.65 -26.78 -9.02
N GLU A 210 15.77 -26.78 -10.36
CA GLU A 210 16.45 -27.83 -11.12
C GLU A 210 17.98 -27.63 -11.26
N ARG A 211 18.54 -26.55 -10.70
CA ARG A 211 20.00 -26.33 -10.67
C ARG A 211 20.60 -26.58 -9.29
N ARG A 212 20.43 -27.78 -8.75
CA ARG A 212 21.40 -28.33 -7.78
C ARG A 212 22.57 -28.91 -8.56
N PRO A 213 23.83 -28.45 -8.36
CA PRO A 213 24.98 -29.16 -8.87
C PRO A 213 25.21 -30.38 -7.98
N GLU A 214 24.75 -31.54 -8.41
CA GLU A 214 25.32 -32.80 -7.97
C GLU A 214 26.73 -32.91 -8.54
N ASN A 215 27.71 -33.04 -7.64
CA ASN A 215 29.03 -33.65 -7.85
C ASN A 215 29.83 -33.22 -9.09
N GLN A 216 30.85 -32.39 -8.89
CA GLN A 216 32.12 -32.63 -9.57
C GLN A 216 33.26 -32.73 -8.56
N GLU A 217 33.82 -33.93 -8.58
CA GLU A 217 34.94 -34.40 -7.80
C GLU A 217 36.21 -33.58 -8.06
N ILE A 218 37.03 -33.62 -7.02
CA ILE A 218 38.37 -33.11 -6.91
C ILE A 218 39.24 -33.64 -8.07
N SER A 219 39.87 -32.75 -8.83
CA SER A 219 41.07 -33.06 -9.59
C SER A 219 42.08 -31.94 -9.42
N ASN A 220 43.07 -32.22 -8.59
CA ASN A 220 44.30 -31.46 -8.45
C ASN A 220 45.16 -31.64 -9.72
N THR A 221 45.71 -30.56 -10.26
CA THR A 221 47.13 -30.46 -10.68
C THR A 221 47.51 -29.02 -11.02
N PRO A 222 48.81 -28.65 -10.96
CA PRO A 222 49.22 -27.27 -10.67
C PRO A 222 50.05 -26.55 -11.78
N ILE A 223 50.07 -25.21 -11.65
CA ILE A 223 51.10 -24.22 -12.07
C ILE A 223 51.29 -23.87 -13.58
N THR A 224 51.15 -22.57 -13.89
CA THR A 224 52.13 -21.63 -14.52
C THR A 224 51.36 -20.32 -14.82
N ASP A 225 51.54 -19.23 -14.08
CA ASP A 225 52.58 -18.18 -14.17
C ASP A 225 52.74 -17.53 -15.54
N SER A 226 52.18 -16.31 -15.70
CA SER A 226 52.78 -15.13 -16.38
C SER A 226 51.76 -14.00 -16.56
N THR A 227 51.91 -12.96 -15.72
CA THR A 227 52.06 -11.50 -15.99
C THR A 227 51.30 -10.74 -17.11
N GLU A 228 51.08 -9.45 -16.77
CA GLU A 228 50.76 -8.24 -17.58
C GLU A 228 49.26 -7.89 -17.70
N ASP A 229 48.71 -6.88 -17.00
CA ASP A 229 48.90 -5.41 -16.96
C ASP A 229 47.92 -4.63 -17.88
N GLU A 230 47.29 -3.62 -17.27
CA GLU A 230 46.53 -2.47 -17.85
C GLU A 230 45.21 -2.81 -18.59
N GLU A 231 44.09 -2.07 -18.50
CA GLU A 231 43.90 -0.63 -18.37
C GLU A 231 42.44 -0.33 -17.93
N LEU A 232 42.28 0.58 -16.97
CA LEU A 232 41.00 1.02 -16.40
C LEU A 232 40.29 2.03 -17.33
N VAL A 233 39.29 1.58 -18.09
CA VAL A 233 38.42 2.49 -18.86
C VAL A 233 37.24 2.94 -18.00
N HIS A 234 37.38 4.13 -17.39
CA HIS A 234 36.30 4.84 -16.72
C HIS A 234 35.34 5.49 -17.74
N ARG A 235 34.07 5.08 -17.71
CA ARG A 235 32.96 5.65 -18.49
C ARG A 235 32.61 7.10 -18.06
N PRO A 236 32.40 8.05 -18.99
CA PRO A 236 31.89 9.38 -18.68
C PRO A 236 30.36 9.47 -18.87
N GLU A 237 29.57 8.71 -18.09
CA GLU A 237 28.09 8.82 -18.16
C GLU A 237 27.49 9.75 -17.10
N LYS A 238 28.27 10.16 -16.07
CA LYS A 238 27.76 10.98 -14.96
C LYS A 238 27.80 12.49 -15.19
N VAL A 239 28.52 12.97 -16.21
CA VAL A 239 28.65 14.41 -16.49
C VAL A 239 27.50 14.93 -17.37
N LEU A 240 26.90 14.06 -18.20
CA LEU A 240 25.80 14.44 -19.08
C LEU A 240 24.47 14.63 -18.31
N GLU A 241 24.24 13.84 -17.27
CA GLU A 241 23.00 13.87 -16.49
C GLU A 241 22.93 15.10 -15.55
N ALA A 242 24.08 15.51 -14.99
CA ALA A 242 24.16 16.71 -14.17
C ALA A 242 23.85 17.99 -14.98
N ALA A 243 24.33 18.07 -16.23
CA ALA A 243 24.02 19.18 -17.13
C ALA A 243 22.54 19.22 -17.56
N ARG A 244 21.88 18.05 -17.61
CA ARG A 244 20.46 17.93 -17.97
C ARG A 244 19.54 18.40 -16.84
N ILE A 245 19.87 18.07 -15.59
CA ILE A 245 19.12 18.50 -14.40
C ILE A 245 19.22 20.02 -14.21
N GLN A 246 20.38 20.63 -14.46
CA GLN A 246 20.58 22.07 -14.31
C GLN A 246 19.77 22.90 -15.32
N ARG A 247 19.56 22.36 -16.53
CA ARG A 247 18.79 23.00 -17.61
C ARG A 247 17.27 22.99 -17.33
N ILE A 248 16.76 21.89 -16.76
CA ILE A 248 15.35 21.77 -16.37
C ILE A 248 15.02 22.72 -15.20
N SER A 249 15.94 22.85 -14.24
CA SER A 249 15.76 23.73 -13.08
C SER A 249 15.69 25.22 -13.46
N THR A 250 16.45 25.63 -14.49
CA THR A 250 16.44 27.01 -14.98
C THR A 250 15.20 27.36 -15.82
N GLU A 251 14.60 26.38 -16.52
CA GLU A 251 13.33 26.61 -17.24
C GLU A 251 12.13 26.67 -16.28
N LEU A 252 12.10 25.84 -15.22
CA LEU A 252 11.03 25.88 -14.22
C LEU A 252 10.99 27.20 -13.44
N LEU A 253 12.15 27.79 -13.16
CA LEU A 253 12.24 29.12 -12.54
C LEU A 253 11.74 30.25 -13.47
N ARG A 254 11.90 30.11 -14.80
CA ARG A 254 11.37 31.08 -15.76
C ARG A 254 9.85 31.00 -15.91
N PHE A 255 9.27 29.80 -15.86
CA PHE A 255 7.82 29.63 -15.90
C PHE A 255 7.13 30.19 -14.64
N SER A 256 7.70 29.95 -13.46
CA SER A 256 7.16 30.52 -12.21
C SER A 256 7.17 32.06 -12.21
N HIS A 257 8.20 32.67 -12.78
CA HIS A 257 8.30 34.14 -12.80
C HIS A 257 7.36 34.81 -13.81
N ALA A 258 6.99 34.11 -14.90
CA ALA A 258 6.03 34.58 -15.89
C ALA A 258 4.58 34.51 -15.39
N GLU A 259 4.22 33.46 -14.63
CA GLU A 259 2.87 33.32 -14.05
C GLU A 259 2.60 34.33 -12.92
N ILE A 260 3.62 34.71 -12.16
CA ILE A 260 3.51 35.73 -11.10
C ILE A 260 3.34 37.15 -11.68
N MET A 261 3.86 37.40 -12.89
CA MET A 261 3.70 38.71 -13.56
C MET A 261 2.36 38.86 -14.27
N ASN A 262 1.71 37.75 -14.66
CA ASN A 262 0.43 37.77 -15.37
C ASN A 262 -0.81 37.82 -14.45
N THR A 263 -0.60 37.78 -13.13
CA THR A 263 -1.65 37.84 -12.10
C THR A 263 -1.72 39.20 -11.39
N ARG A 264 -0.99 40.20 -11.90
CA ARG A 264 -0.93 41.57 -11.35
C ARG A 264 -1.46 42.67 -12.30
N GLN A 265 -2.19 42.30 -13.35
CA GLN A 265 -3.03 43.23 -14.14
C GLN A 265 -4.50 42.99 -13.80
#